data_AF-A0A481S524-F1
#
_entry.id   AF-A0A481S524-F1
#
_cell.length_a   1.000
_cell.length_b   1.000
_cell.length_c   1.000
_cell.angle_alpha   90.00
_cell.angle_beta   90.00
_cell.angle_gamma   90.00
#
_symmetry.space_group_name_H-M   'P 1'
#
loop_
_entity.id
_entity.type
_entity.pdbx_description
1 polymer ?
#
loop_
_entity_poly.entity_id
_entity_poly.type
_entity_poly.pdbx_seq_one_letter_code
_entity_poly.pdbx_strand_id
1 'polypeptide(L)'
;GDNVGFNVKNVSVKELRRGYVAGDSKNNPPKGAADFTAQVIVLNHPGQISNGYTPVLDCHTAHIACKFAEIKEKVDRRSGKSTEDNPKSIKSGDACIVNLVP
;
A
#
# COMPACT_ATOMS: atom_id res chain seq x y z
N GLY A 1 12.45 2.75 17.55
CA GLY A 1 13.71 3.28 17.00
C GLY A 1 13.88 4.72 17.45
N ASP A 2 15.00 5.33 17.11
CA ASP A 2 15.31 6.72 17.49
C ASP A 2 14.71 7.72 16.50
N ASN A 3 14.22 8.84 17.02
CA ASN A 3 13.79 9.97 16.20
C ASN A 3 14.99 10.89 15.95
N VAL A 4 15.55 10.84 14.75
CA VAL A 4 16.80 11.54 14.40
C VAL A 4 16.63 12.48 13.23
N GLY A 5 17.33 13.61 13.28
CA GLY A 5 17.65 14.43 12.11
C GLY A 5 19.11 14.22 11.72
N PHE A 6 19.39 14.12 10.42
CA PHE A 6 20.75 13.98 9.91
C PHE A 6 20.99 14.96 8.77
N ASN A 7 22.24 15.36 8.57
CA ASN A 7 22.62 16.33 7.56
C ASN A 7 23.09 15.62 6.27
N VAL A 8 22.67 16.12 5.11
CA VAL A 8 23.07 15.62 3.79
C VAL A 8 23.57 16.80 2.96
N LYS A 9 24.70 16.63 2.28
CA LYS A 9 25.28 17.67 1.40
C LYS A 9 24.79 17.48 -0.03
N ASN A 10 24.72 18.58 -0.79
CA ASN A 10 24.42 18.59 -2.22
C ASN A 10 23.02 18.07 -2.62
N VAL A 11 22.05 18.12 -1.71
CA VAL A 11 20.64 17.79 -1.99
C VAL A 11 19.78 18.97 -1.59
N SER A 12 18.89 19.40 -2.48
CA SER A 12 17.99 20.53 -2.20
C SER A 12 16.78 20.08 -1.39
N VAL A 13 16.30 20.92 -0.47
CA VAL A 13 15.04 20.66 0.26
C VAL A 13 13.85 20.51 -0.71
N LYS A 14 13.91 21.13 -1.90
CA LYS A 14 12.85 21.02 -2.91
C LYS A 14 12.75 19.61 -3.54
N GLU A 15 13.82 18.82 -3.46
CA GLU A 15 13.90 17.46 -4.01
C GLU A 15 13.43 16.42 -2.99
N LEU A 16 13.26 16.79 -1.73
CA LEU A 16 12.86 15.89 -0.66
C LEU A 16 11.45 16.21 -0.17
N ARG A 17 10.68 15.18 0.13
CA ARG A 17 9.32 15.30 0.63
C ARG A 17 9.07 14.27 1.72
N ARG A 18 8.12 14.58 2.62
CA ARG A 18 7.60 13.59 3.58
C ARG A 18 7.09 12.36 2.81
N GLY A 19 7.36 11.17 3.33
CA GLY A 19 7.07 9.90 2.67
C GLY A 19 8.26 9.29 1.91
N TYR A 20 9.35 10.05 1.67
CA TYR A 20 10.56 9.48 1.10
C TYR A 20 11.28 8.59 2.11
N VAL A 21 11.95 7.56 1.59
CA VAL A 21 12.67 6.57 2.39
C VAL A 21 14.17 6.71 2.11
N ALA A 22 14.94 6.97 3.17
CA ALA A 22 16.40 6.98 3.10
C ALA A 22 16.95 5.60 3.47
N GLY A 23 18.01 5.17 2.78
CA GLY A 23 18.69 3.91 3.08
C GLY A 23 20.12 3.92 2.53
N ASP A 24 20.92 2.95 2.98
CA ASP A 24 22.31 2.83 2.55
C ASP A 24 22.39 2.38 1.08
N SER A 25 23.03 3.20 0.25
CA SER A 25 23.30 2.90 -1.16
C SER A 25 24.01 1.57 -1.42
N LYS A 26 24.77 1.06 -0.44
CA LYS A 26 25.57 -0.17 -0.57
C LYS A 26 24.87 -1.40 -0.03
N ASN A 27 23.75 -1.24 0.68
CA ASN A 27 23.06 -2.34 1.33
C ASN A 27 21.56 -2.29 1.06
N ASN A 28 21.17 -2.88 -0.07
CA ASN A 28 19.78 -2.97 -0.54
C ASN A 28 19.03 -1.61 -0.47
N PRO A 29 19.43 -0.61 -1.28
CA PRO A 29 18.84 0.72 -1.22
C PRO A 29 17.33 0.69 -1.53
N PRO A 30 16.54 1.55 -0.88
CA PRO A 30 15.10 1.62 -1.11
C PRO A 30 14.80 2.03 -2.55
N LYS A 31 13.70 1.49 -3.10
CA LYS A 31 13.23 1.74 -4.47
C LYS A 31 11.76 2.12 -4.44
N GLY A 32 11.33 2.93 -5.41
CA GLY A 32 9.91 3.17 -5.64
C GLY A 32 9.21 1.87 -6.08
N ALA A 33 7.97 1.68 -5.63
CA ALA A 33 7.12 0.59 -6.07
C ALA A 33 6.23 1.07 -7.21
N ALA A 34 6.27 0.39 -8.35
CA ALA A 34 5.32 0.62 -9.45
C ALA A 34 3.93 0.04 -9.12
N ASP A 35 3.93 -1.10 -8.43
CA ASP A 35 2.77 -1.76 -7.86
C ASP A 35 3.21 -2.60 -6.66
N PHE A 36 2.26 -3.04 -5.85
CA PHE A 36 2.48 -4.00 -4.79
C PHE A 36 1.22 -4.81 -4.52
N THR A 37 1.40 -6.09 -4.22
CA THR A 37 0.30 -6.96 -3.78
C THR A 37 0.22 -6.98 -2.26
N ALA A 38 -0.96 -6.77 -1.70
CA ALA A 38 -1.19 -6.78 -0.26
C ALA A 38 -2.48 -7.50 0.12
N GLN A 39 -2.52 -8.05 1.33
CA GLN A 39 -3.76 -8.51 1.95
C GLN A 39 -4.49 -7.33 2.56
N VAL A 40 -5.73 -7.10 2.13
CA VAL A 40 -6.59 -6.02 2.58
C VAL A 40 -7.77 -6.61 3.34
N ILE A 41 -8.07 -6.06 4.51
CA ILE A 41 -9.29 -6.37 5.27
C ILE A 41 -10.17 -5.14 5.23
N VAL A 42 -11.38 -5.28 4.68
CA VAL A 42 -12.33 -4.18 4.60
C VAL A 42 -13.00 -4.01 5.97
N LEU A 43 -12.82 -2.86 6.60
CA LEU A 43 -13.48 -2.49 7.85
C LEU A 43 -14.89 -1.95 7.57
N ASN A 44 -15.42 -1.09 8.43
CA ASN A 44 -16.77 -0.52 8.30
C ASN A 44 -16.84 0.49 7.15
N HIS A 45 -17.12 0.01 5.94
CA HIS A 45 -17.35 0.80 4.74
C HIS A 45 -18.80 0.65 4.26
N PRO A 46 -19.54 1.75 4.00
CA PRO A 46 -20.98 1.69 3.70
C PRO A 46 -21.31 1.15 2.30
N GLY A 47 -20.30 1.06 1.41
CA GLY A 47 -20.47 0.58 0.03
C GLY A 47 -19.62 -0.64 -0.30
N GLN A 48 -19.64 -1.01 -1.57
CA GLN A 48 -18.75 -2.02 -2.14
C GLN A 48 -17.52 -1.36 -2.77
N ILE A 49 -16.40 -2.06 -2.76
CA ILE A 49 -15.16 -1.67 -3.42
C ILE A 49 -14.94 -2.60 -4.62
N SER A 50 -14.60 -2.02 -5.77
CA SER A 50 -14.33 -2.74 -7.01
C SER A 50 -13.00 -2.28 -7.60
N ASN A 51 -12.50 -3.03 -8.60
CA ASN A 51 -11.31 -2.64 -9.35
C ASN A 51 -11.46 -1.21 -9.89
N GLY A 52 -10.41 -0.41 -9.71
CA GLY A 52 -10.39 1.01 -10.04
C GLY A 52 -10.72 1.96 -8.88
N TYR A 53 -11.14 1.45 -7.71
CA TYR A 53 -11.27 2.27 -6.51
C TYR A 53 -9.91 2.84 -6.08
N THR A 54 -9.83 4.14 -5.79
CA THR A 54 -8.57 4.85 -5.52
C THR A 54 -8.62 5.59 -4.19
N PRO A 55 -8.56 4.89 -3.04
CA PRO A 55 -8.45 5.53 -1.74
C PRO A 55 -7.04 6.07 -1.50
N VAL A 56 -6.90 6.92 -0.49
CA VAL A 56 -5.60 7.30 0.04
C VAL A 56 -5.10 6.26 1.03
N LEU A 57 -3.87 5.80 0.84
CA LEU A 57 -3.16 4.89 1.72
C LEU A 57 -2.13 5.66 2.53
N ASP A 58 -2.16 5.44 3.84
CA ASP A 58 -1.11 5.82 4.75
C ASP A 58 -0.17 4.63 4.95
N CYS A 59 1.10 4.81 4.60
CA CYS A 59 2.14 3.81 4.83
C CYS A 59 3.39 4.49 5.38
N HIS A 60 3.73 4.19 6.63
CA HIS A 60 4.78 4.89 7.37
C HIS A 60 4.51 6.41 7.44
N THR A 61 5.29 7.22 6.73
CA THR A 61 5.07 8.67 6.62
C THR A 61 4.52 9.09 5.27
N ALA A 62 4.36 8.13 4.33
CA ALA A 62 3.78 8.37 3.02
C ALA A 62 2.25 8.42 3.11
N HIS A 63 1.67 9.32 2.32
CA HIS A 63 0.23 9.57 2.20
C HIS A 63 -0.07 9.75 0.71
N ILE A 64 -0.52 8.69 0.05
CA ILE A 64 -0.61 8.61 -1.42
C ILE A 64 -1.91 7.92 -1.82
N ALA A 65 -2.57 8.43 -2.87
CA ALA A 65 -3.74 7.78 -3.45
C ALA A 65 -3.30 6.53 -4.23
N CYS A 66 -3.74 5.34 -3.81
CA CYS A 66 -3.39 4.10 -4.51
C CYS A 66 -4.64 3.49 -5.15
N LYS A 67 -4.53 3.08 -6.41
CA LYS A 67 -5.58 2.39 -7.13
C LYS A 67 -5.59 0.91 -6.77
N PHE A 68 -6.77 0.39 -6.45
CA PHE A 68 -7.07 -1.05 -6.41
C PHE A 68 -7.09 -1.53 -7.87
N ALA A 69 -5.92 -1.85 -8.42
CA ALA A 69 -5.80 -2.23 -9.82
C ALA A 69 -6.55 -3.54 -10.11
N GLU A 70 -6.38 -4.51 -9.22
CA GLU A 70 -6.99 -5.83 -9.34
C GLU A 70 -7.20 -6.45 -7.96
N ILE A 71 -8.43 -6.82 -7.63
CA ILE A 71 -8.75 -7.69 -6.51
C ILE A 71 -8.58 -9.13 -7.01
N LYS A 72 -7.48 -9.77 -6.62
CA LYS A 72 -7.06 -11.09 -7.14
C LYS A 72 -7.88 -12.22 -6.55
N GLU A 73 -8.11 -12.20 -5.25
CA GLU A 73 -8.86 -13.25 -4.54
C GLU A 73 -9.46 -12.70 -3.25
N LYS A 74 -10.64 -13.20 -2.87
CA LYS A 74 -11.09 -13.13 -1.48
C LYS A 74 -10.48 -14.28 -0.71
N VAL A 75 -10.03 -14.00 0.49
CA VAL A 75 -9.42 -14.98 1.38
C VAL A 75 -10.16 -15.03 2.70
N ASP A 76 -10.15 -16.19 3.35
CA ASP A 76 -10.58 -16.28 4.74
C ASP A 76 -9.62 -15.47 5.63
N ARG A 77 -10.18 -14.57 6.46
CA ARG A 77 -9.40 -13.64 7.30
C ARG A 77 -8.48 -14.34 8.30
N ARG A 78 -8.79 -15.58 8.71
CA ARG A 78 -8.03 -16.30 9.75
C ARG A 78 -6.96 -17.20 9.15
N SER A 79 -7.31 -17.93 8.11
CA SER A 79 -6.44 -18.95 7.50
C SER A 79 -5.70 -18.46 6.27
N GLY A 80 -6.11 -17.34 5.66
CA GLY A 80 -5.55 -16.81 4.42
C GLY A 80 -5.85 -17.65 3.18
N LYS A 81 -6.70 -18.68 3.29
CA LYS A 81 -7.06 -19.54 2.16
C LYS A 81 -8.00 -18.82 1.20
N SER A 82 -7.78 -18.95 -0.10
CA SER A 82 -8.70 -18.42 -1.12
C SER A 82 -10.09 -19.01 -0.96
N THR A 83 -11.09 -18.15 -1.14
CA THR A 83 -12.52 -18.46 -1.06
C THR A 83 -13.25 -18.11 -2.35
N GLU A 84 -12.74 -17.13 -3.11
CA GLU A 84 -13.29 -16.67 -4.38
C GLU A 84 -12.16 -16.03 -5.20
N ASP A 85 -11.91 -16.53 -6.40
CA ASP A 85 -10.92 -15.95 -7.31
C ASP A 85 -11.54 -14.84 -8.17
N ASN A 86 -10.80 -13.75 -8.37
CA ASN A 86 -11.17 -12.58 -9.18
C ASN A 86 -12.58 -12.02 -8.87
N PRO A 87 -12.89 -11.69 -7.60
CA PRO A 87 -14.20 -11.15 -7.23
C PRO A 87 -14.48 -9.81 -7.94
N LYS A 88 -15.73 -9.58 -8.37
CA LYS A 88 -16.14 -8.29 -8.97
C LYS A 88 -16.16 -7.13 -7.96
N SER A 89 -16.40 -7.45 -6.70
CA SER A 89 -16.44 -6.48 -5.60
C SER A 89 -16.20 -7.14 -4.24
N ILE A 90 -15.72 -6.33 -3.29
CA ILE A 90 -15.54 -6.66 -1.87
C ILE A 90 -16.32 -5.67 -1.01
N LYS A 91 -16.69 -6.09 0.21
CA LYS A 91 -17.46 -5.27 1.16
C LYS A 91 -16.93 -5.43 2.58
N SER A 92 -17.49 -4.66 3.52
CA SER A 92 -17.18 -4.74 4.94
C SER A 92 -17.11 -6.17 5.46
N GLY A 93 -15.99 -6.52 6.12
CA GLY A 93 -15.72 -7.85 6.67
C GLY A 93 -14.90 -8.77 5.77
N ASP A 94 -14.85 -8.50 4.46
CA ASP A 94 -14.07 -9.32 3.53
C ASP A 94 -12.57 -9.11 3.75
N ALA A 95 -11.80 -10.20 3.63
CA ALA A 95 -10.36 -10.15 3.44
C ALA A 95 -10.05 -10.56 1.99
N CYS A 96 -9.06 -9.92 1.38
CA CYS A 96 -8.73 -10.15 -0.03
C CYS A 96 -7.25 -9.87 -0.30
N ILE A 97 -6.72 -10.48 -1.36
CA ILE A 97 -5.42 -10.12 -1.93
C ILE A 97 -5.68 -9.15 -3.07
N VAL A 98 -5.03 -7.98 -3.02
CA VAL A 98 -5.23 -6.87 -3.96
C VAL A 98 -3.89 -6.45 -4.52
N ASN A 99 -3.83 -6.26 -5.84
CA ASN A 99 -2.76 -5.52 -6.47
C ASN A 99 -3.06 -4.02 -6.45
N LEU A 100 -2.15 -3.24 -5.87
CA LEU A 100 -2.28 -1.81 -5.64
C LEU A 100 -1.24 -1.07 -6.47
N VAL A 101 -1.66 0.03 -7.10
CA VAL A 101 -0.79 0.93 -7.87
C VAL A 101 -0.80 2.30 -7.19
N PRO A 102 0.33 2.76 -6.63
CA PRO A 102 0.47 4.11 -6.06
C PRO A 102 0.32 5.25 -7.07
#